data_AF-A0A7C1ISQ5-F1
#
_entry.id   AF-A0A7C1ISQ5-F1
#
_cell.length_a   1.000
_cell.length_b   1.000
_cell.length_c   1.000
_cell.angle_alpha   90.00
_cell.angle_beta   90.00
_cell.angle_gamma   90.00
#
_symmetry.space_group_name_H-M   'P 1'
#
loop_
_entity.id
_entity.type
_entity.pdbx_description
1 polymer ?
#
loop_
_entity_poly.entity_id
_entity_poly.type
_entity_poly.pdbx_seq_one_letter_code
_entity_poly.pdbx_strand_id
1 'polypeptide(L)'
;MIKNPLDQVENPNQKKLLQFRLLIAAVILFGVLLCSGLILGGLALQGAAQAPAEATQQASFDSVKPLKELCTGDTAGNAAAANYAPGSGPNRLVVFRSNIPGSTDLSNFYIRTEDYPEAWRAAELEQAALVACVSANSYVVEECAYTLEGNKAGVLQRIQLTALVSVYAAHTGKLVGQGELIGSEPRPCQDTEQFIGDLLVLTVTGEAVTTEAITDWLREYVE
;
A
#
# COMPACT_ATOMS: atom_id res chain seq x y z
N MET A 1 24.45 16.36 -55.04
CA MET A 1 25.81 15.85 -54.76
C MET A 1 26.35 16.60 -53.55
N ILE A 2 26.34 15.96 -52.38
CA ILE A 2 26.95 16.54 -51.17
C ILE A 2 28.45 16.33 -51.31
N LYS A 3 29.22 17.40 -51.52
CA LYS A 3 30.70 17.32 -51.59
C LYS A 3 31.22 16.92 -50.21
N ASN A 4 32.13 15.94 -50.17
CA ASN A 4 32.72 15.48 -48.93
C ASN A 4 33.55 16.64 -48.33
N PRO A 5 33.26 17.08 -47.08
CA PRO A 5 34.00 18.19 -46.46
C PRO A 5 35.51 17.91 -46.32
N LEU A 6 35.93 16.64 -46.40
CA LEU A 6 37.34 16.24 -46.42
C LEU A 6 38.10 16.66 -47.68
N ASP A 7 37.38 17.00 -48.76
CA ASP A 7 37.99 17.38 -50.05
C ASP A 7 38.33 18.88 -50.13
N GLN A 8 37.91 19.69 -49.14
CA GLN A 8 38.15 21.14 -49.10
C GLN A 8 39.37 21.55 -48.25
N VAL A 9 40.08 20.59 -47.64
CA VAL A 9 41.22 20.88 -46.75
C VAL A 9 42.53 20.49 -47.44
N GLU A 10 43.26 21.47 -47.98
CA GLU A 10 44.54 21.26 -48.68
C GLU A 10 45.71 20.93 -47.72
N ASN A 11 45.65 21.38 -46.47
CA ASN A 11 46.74 21.15 -45.52
C ASN A 11 46.69 19.70 -44.96
N PRO A 12 47.74 18.88 -45.18
CA PRO A 12 47.74 17.46 -44.77
C PRO A 12 47.65 17.27 -43.25
N ASN A 13 48.18 18.20 -42.46
CA ASN A 13 48.09 18.14 -41.00
C ASN A 13 46.68 18.46 -40.50
N GLN A 14 45.99 19.40 -41.12
CA GLN A 14 44.58 19.70 -40.79
C GLN A 14 43.65 18.57 -41.21
N LYS A 15 43.92 17.91 -42.35
CA LYS A 15 43.17 16.74 -42.80
C LYS A 15 43.28 15.58 -41.79
N LYS A 16 44.48 15.29 -41.29
CA LYS A 16 44.69 14.28 -40.24
C LYS A 16 43.97 14.62 -38.93
N LEU A 17 44.00 15.88 -38.51
CA LEU A 17 43.29 16.33 -37.30
C LEU A 17 41.77 16.21 -37.45
N LEU A 18 41.22 16.57 -38.62
CA LEU A 18 39.79 16.46 -38.90
C LEU A 18 39.34 14.99 -38.94
N GLN A 19 40.11 14.11 -39.58
CA GLN A 19 39.87 12.66 -39.60
C GLN A 19 39.88 12.07 -38.18
N PHE A 20 40.84 12.47 -37.36
CA PHE A 20 40.91 12.02 -35.96
C PHE A 20 39.69 12.48 -35.15
N ARG A 21 39.25 13.73 -35.29
CA ARG A 21 38.04 14.24 -34.64
C ARG A 21 36.77 13.51 -35.08
N LEU A 22 36.63 13.22 -36.38
CA LEU A 22 35.51 12.44 -36.90
C LEU A 22 35.49 11.00 -36.38
N LEU A 23 36.66 10.36 -36.28
CA LEU A 23 36.78 9.02 -35.68
C LEU A 23 36.35 9.03 -34.21
N ILE A 24 36.81 10.00 -33.41
CA ILE A 24 36.38 10.13 -32.01
C ILE A 24 34.87 10.32 -31.92
N ALA A 25 34.30 11.23 -32.73
CA ALA A 25 32.86 11.48 -32.73
C ALA A 25 32.06 10.21 -33.11
N ALA A 26 32.52 9.44 -34.09
CA ALA A 26 31.90 8.18 -34.48
C ALA A 26 31.96 7.12 -33.35
N VAL A 27 33.10 7.00 -32.66
CA VAL A 27 33.26 6.06 -31.52
C VAL A 27 32.34 6.45 -30.36
N ILE A 28 32.24 7.74 -30.03
CA ILE A 28 31.34 8.22 -28.98
C ILE A 28 29.88 7.95 -29.34
N LEU A 29 29.47 8.28 -30.58
CA LEU A 29 28.10 8.05 -31.04
C LEU A 29 27.73 6.56 -31.01
N PHE A 30 28.64 5.69 -31.46
CA PHE A 30 28.44 4.26 -31.43
C PHE A 30 28.34 3.74 -29.99
N GLY A 31 29.21 4.20 -29.08
CA GLY A 31 29.15 3.86 -27.66
C GLY A 31 27.83 4.27 -27.00
N VAL A 32 27.33 5.48 -27.28
CA VAL A 32 26.04 5.95 -26.76
C VAL A 32 24.89 5.10 -27.29
N LEU A 33 24.84 4.80 -28.60
CA LEU A 33 23.80 3.96 -29.19
C LEU A 33 23.80 2.54 -28.61
N LEU A 34 24.98 1.96 -28.37
CA LEU A 34 25.11 0.63 -27.79
C LEU A 34 24.63 0.60 -26.33
N CYS A 35 24.99 1.61 -25.54
CA CYS A 35 24.48 1.76 -24.17
C CYS A 35 22.95 1.97 -24.15
N SER A 36 22.40 2.83 -25.01
CA SER A 36 20.95 3.04 -25.09
C SER A 36 20.21 1.77 -25.52
N GLY A 37 20.77 0.99 -26.45
CA GLY A 37 20.22 -0.30 -26.87
C GLY A 37 20.18 -1.33 -25.73
N LEU A 38 21.24 -1.40 -24.92
CA LEU A 38 21.29 -2.29 -23.75
C LEU A 38 20.26 -1.91 -22.67
N ILE A 39 20.07 -0.61 -22.42
CA ILE A 39 19.08 -0.14 -21.44
C ILE A 39 17.65 -0.46 -21.92
N LEU A 40 17.33 -0.17 -23.18
CA LEU A 40 16.01 -0.45 -23.75
C LEU A 40 15.72 -1.95 -23.83
N GLY A 41 16.72 -2.77 -24.21
CA GLY A 41 16.60 -4.22 -24.23
C GLY A 41 16.42 -4.83 -22.83
N GLY A 42 17.13 -4.31 -21.82
CA GLY A 42 16.98 -4.75 -20.44
C GLY A 42 15.60 -4.47 -19.86
N LEU A 43 15.04 -3.27 -20.13
CA LEU A 43 13.69 -2.91 -19.67
C LEU A 43 12.60 -3.76 -20.33
N ALA A 44 12.75 -4.11 -21.61
CA ALA A 44 11.78 -4.95 -22.32
C ALA A 44 11.74 -6.38 -21.76
N LEU A 45 12.90 -6.95 -21.39
CA LEU A 45 12.98 -8.29 -20.80
C LEU A 45 12.40 -8.33 -19.38
N GLN A 46 12.57 -7.28 -18.59
CA GLN A 46 11.98 -7.19 -17.25
C GLN A 46 10.45 -7.09 -17.28
N GLY A 47 9.89 -6.28 -18.19
CA GLY A 47 8.44 -6.16 -18.35
C GLY A 47 7.76 -7.47 -18.77
N ALA A 48 8.40 -8.25 -19.64
CA ALA A 48 7.87 -9.54 -20.09
C ALA A 48 7.84 -10.60 -18.97
N ALA A 49 8.76 -10.52 -17.99
CA ALA A 49 8.82 -11.44 -16.86
C ALA A 49 7.84 -11.08 -15.72
N GLN A 50 7.50 -9.79 -15.55
CA GLN A 50 6.63 -9.31 -14.47
C GLN A 50 5.14 -9.33 -14.82
N ALA A 51 4.78 -9.12 -16.09
CA ALA A 51 3.39 -9.10 -16.54
C ALA A 51 2.54 -10.33 -16.14
N PRO A 52 3.02 -11.59 -16.22
CA PRO A 52 2.18 -12.73 -15.87
C PRO A 52 1.92 -12.86 -14.37
N ALA A 53 2.84 -12.41 -13.51
CA ALA A 53 2.69 -12.51 -12.05
C ALA A 53 1.63 -11.53 -11.54
N GLU A 54 1.68 -10.28 -12.01
CA GLU A 54 0.71 -9.25 -11.64
C GLU A 54 -0.70 -9.57 -12.14
N ALA A 55 -0.82 -10.05 -13.38
CA ALA A 55 -2.12 -10.44 -13.94
C ALA A 55 -2.77 -11.60 -13.16
N THR A 56 -1.98 -12.59 -12.74
CA THR A 56 -2.48 -13.73 -11.95
C THR A 56 -2.91 -13.28 -10.55
N GLN A 57 -2.15 -12.39 -9.92
CA GLN A 57 -2.46 -11.86 -8.60
C GLN A 57 -3.73 -10.98 -8.63
N GLN A 58 -3.90 -10.15 -9.66
CA GLN A 58 -5.09 -9.33 -9.83
C GLN A 58 -6.35 -10.18 -10.07
N ALA A 59 -6.27 -11.23 -10.89
CA ALA A 59 -7.39 -12.13 -11.15
C ALA A 59 -7.83 -12.89 -9.87
N SER A 60 -6.86 -13.32 -9.06
CA SER A 60 -7.09 -13.90 -7.75
C SER A 60 -7.87 -12.94 -6.83
N PHE A 61 -7.46 -11.67 -6.77
CA PHE A 61 -8.18 -10.66 -5.99
C PHE A 61 -9.59 -10.37 -6.49
N ASP A 62 -9.81 -10.41 -7.81
CA ASP A 62 -11.14 -10.20 -8.39
C ASP A 62 -12.14 -11.29 -7.95
N SER A 63 -11.68 -12.53 -7.77
CA SER A 63 -12.53 -13.65 -7.34
C SER A 63 -13.10 -13.48 -5.93
N VAL A 64 -12.34 -12.83 -5.03
CA VAL A 64 -12.74 -12.64 -3.63
C VAL A 64 -13.43 -11.31 -3.36
N LYS A 65 -13.51 -10.41 -4.35
CA LYS A 65 -14.24 -9.12 -4.23
C LYS A 65 -15.67 -9.24 -3.70
N PRO A 66 -16.49 -10.24 -4.08
CA PRO A 66 -17.84 -10.38 -3.54
C PRO A 66 -17.88 -10.56 -2.02
N LEU A 67 -16.83 -11.10 -1.41
CA LEU A 67 -16.75 -11.28 0.05
C LEU A 67 -16.63 -9.96 0.81
N LYS A 68 -16.26 -8.87 0.13
CA LYS A 68 -16.15 -7.53 0.71
C LYS A 68 -17.46 -7.04 1.31
N GLU A 69 -18.60 -7.49 0.78
CA GLU A 69 -19.92 -7.11 1.29
C GLU A 69 -20.15 -7.58 2.73
N LEU A 70 -19.41 -8.57 3.23
CA LEU A 70 -19.46 -8.99 4.64
C LEU A 70 -19.02 -7.87 5.60
N CYS A 71 -18.24 -6.91 5.14
CA CYS A 71 -17.75 -5.81 5.97
C CYS A 71 -18.81 -4.76 6.33
N THR A 72 -20.02 -4.83 5.76
CA THR A 72 -21.17 -4.01 6.22
C THR A 72 -22.01 -4.70 7.30
N GLY A 73 -21.76 -5.99 7.58
CA GLY A 73 -22.42 -6.73 8.66
C GLY A 73 -23.80 -7.31 8.34
N ASP A 74 -24.33 -7.11 7.12
CA ASP A 74 -25.74 -7.40 6.80
C ASP A 74 -25.91 -8.28 5.55
N THR A 75 -25.00 -9.23 5.34
CA THR A 75 -25.00 -10.05 4.11
C THR A 75 -25.03 -11.55 4.37
N ALA A 76 -25.75 -12.25 3.50
CA ALA A 76 -25.60 -13.69 3.38
C ALA A 76 -24.17 -13.96 2.88
N GLY A 77 -23.49 -14.93 3.50
CA GLY A 77 -22.19 -15.37 3.00
C GLY A 77 -22.25 -15.89 1.57
N ASN A 78 -21.10 -16.29 1.04
CA ASN A 78 -21.00 -16.83 -0.30
C ASN A 78 -20.93 -18.36 -0.25
N ALA A 79 -21.96 -19.05 -0.74
CA ALA A 79 -22.02 -20.51 -0.70
C ALA A 79 -20.90 -21.23 -1.49
N ALA A 80 -20.20 -20.54 -2.39
CA ALA A 80 -19.02 -21.08 -3.07
C ALA A 80 -17.77 -21.08 -2.18
N ALA A 81 -17.75 -20.28 -1.11
CA ALA A 81 -16.64 -20.18 -0.18
C ALA A 81 -16.52 -21.41 0.72
N ALA A 82 -15.31 -21.65 1.26
CA ALA A 82 -15.05 -22.77 2.16
C ALA A 82 -15.85 -22.64 3.47
N ASN A 83 -16.25 -23.78 4.03
CA ASN A 83 -16.86 -23.80 5.34
C ASN A 83 -15.80 -23.51 6.41
N TYR A 84 -16.10 -22.57 7.29
CA TYR A 84 -15.30 -22.33 8.50
C TYR A 84 -15.50 -23.47 9.49
N ALA A 85 -14.40 -24.08 9.93
CA ALA A 85 -14.38 -25.12 10.95
C ALA A 85 -13.37 -24.71 12.05
N PRO A 86 -13.85 -24.25 13.23
CA PRO A 86 -12.95 -23.85 14.31
C PRO A 86 -12.09 -25.03 14.78
N GLY A 87 -10.78 -24.80 14.91
CA GLY A 87 -9.81 -25.78 15.40
C GLY A 87 -9.35 -26.86 14.41
N SER A 88 -9.71 -26.76 13.12
CA SER A 88 -9.27 -27.71 12.08
C SER A 88 -7.97 -27.31 11.36
N GLY A 89 -7.21 -26.34 11.89
CA GLY A 89 -6.03 -25.79 11.22
C GLY A 89 -6.39 -24.74 10.16
N PRO A 90 -5.40 -24.25 9.39
CA PRO A 90 -5.39 -22.87 8.89
C PRO A 90 -6.63 -22.59 8.04
N ASN A 91 -7.59 -21.91 8.65
CA ASN A 91 -8.75 -21.39 7.99
C ASN A 91 -8.28 -20.21 7.13
N ARG A 92 -8.15 -20.44 5.82
CA ARG A 92 -7.71 -19.39 4.90
C ARG A 92 -8.70 -18.22 4.95
N LEU A 93 -8.17 -17.01 5.04
CA LEU A 93 -8.94 -15.80 5.13
C LEU A 93 -8.64 -14.81 4.02
N VAL A 94 -9.60 -13.91 3.80
CA VAL A 94 -9.45 -12.70 3.02
C VAL A 94 -9.53 -11.52 3.98
N VAL A 95 -8.60 -10.56 3.87
CA VAL A 95 -8.59 -9.37 4.74
C VAL A 95 -8.97 -8.15 3.93
N PHE A 96 -10.00 -7.44 4.38
CA PHE A 96 -10.36 -6.12 3.88
C PHE A 96 -10.07 -5.07 4.94
N ARG A 97 -9.39 -3.99 4.56
CA ARG A 97 -9.06 -2.87 5.45
C ARG A 97 -9.67 -1.57 4.93
N SER A 98 -10.29 -0.80 5.81
CA SER A 98 -10.71 0.57 5.48
C SER A 98 -9.53 1.54 5.54
N ASN A 99 -9.40 2.43 4.55
CA ASN A 99 -8.46 3.55 4.58
C ASN A 99 -9.03 4.82 5.24
N ILE A 100 -10.34 4.86 5.52
CA ILE A 100 -10.99 6.03 6.14
C ILE A 100 -11.50 5.63 7.52
N PRO A 101 -11.00 6.28 8.59
CA PRO A 101 -11.50 6.03 9.93
C PRO A 101 -13.01 6.26 10.08
N GLY A 102 -13.70 5.32 10.72
CA GLY A 102 -15.15 5.41 10.98
C GLY A 102 -16.06 5.24 9.76
N SER A 103 -15.50 4.99 8.56
CA SER A 103 -16.32 4.79 7.37
C SER A 103 -16.88 3.37 7.30
N THR A 104 -18.18 3.26 7.02
CA THR A 104 -18.86 2.02 6.67
C THR A 104 -19.04 1.87 5.15
N ASP A 105 -18.58 2.84 4.37
CA ASP A 105 -18.66 2.77 2.91
C ASP A 105 -17.69 1.72 2.40
N LEU A 106 -18.24 0.69 1.75
CA LEU A 106 -17.48 -0.38 1.13
C LEU A 106 -16.43 0.17 0.17
N SER A 107 -16.62 1.29 -0.53
CA SER A 107 -15.63 1.83 -1.46
C SER A 107 -14.25 2.06 -0.82
N ASN A 108 -14.21 2.28 0.50
CA ASN A 108 -12.99 2.52 1.29
C ASN A 108 -12.27 1.24 1.72
N PHE A 109 -12.90 0.08 1.58
CA PHE A 109 -12.28 -1.21 1.88
C PHE A 109 -11.45 -1.72 0.71
N TYR A 110 -10.19 -2.05 0.95
CA TYR A 110 -9.28 -2.67 0.00
C TYR A 110 -8.72 -3.97 0.58
N ILE A 111 -8.39 -4.90 -0.32
CA ILE A 111 -7.83 -6.20 0.07
C ILE A 111 -6.38 -6.05 0.54
N ARG A 112 -6.04 -6.71 1.64
CA ARG A 112 -4.70 -6.71 2.26
C ARG A 112 -4.28 -8.08 2.77
N THR A 113 -4.79 -9.12 2.14
CA THR A 113 -4.48 -10.52 2.49
C THR A 113 -2.97 -10.82 2.36
N GLU A 114 -2.26 -10.13 1.48
CA GLU A 114 -0.82 -10.25 1.27
C GLU A 114 0.05 -9.83 2.46
N ASP A 115 -0.51 -9.10 3.44
CA ASP A 115 0.20 -8.70 4.65
C ASP A 115 0.33 -9.84 5.68
N TYR A 116 -0.39 -10.95 5.50
CA TYR A 116 -0.52 -12.05 6.47
C TYR A 116 0.31 -13.28 6.08
N PRO A 117 0.54 -14.29 6.94
CA PRO A 117 1.29 -15.49 6.57
C PRO A 117 0.70 -16.21 5.35
N GLU A 118 1.55 -16.75 4.46
CA GLU A 118 1.09 -17.38 3.20
C GLU A 118 0.07 -18.50 3.42
N ALA A 119 0.24 -19.30 4.48
CA ALA A 119 -0.68 -20.38 4.85
C ALA A 119 -2.11 -19.90 5.18
N TRP A 120 -2.26 -18.63 5.56
CA TRP A 120 -3.54 -18.01 5.91
C TRP A 120 -4.23 -17.41 4.68
N ARG A 121 -3.54 -17.20 3.56
CA ARG A 121 -4.08 -16.43 2.44
C ARG A 121 -5.01 -17.29 1.59
N ALA A 122 -6.25 -16.83 1.42
CA ALA A 122 -7.12 -17.36 0.37
C ALA A 122 -6.79 -16.67 -0.96
N ALA A 123 -6.37 -17.46 -1.97
CA ALA A 123 -6.14 -16.95 -3.32
C ALA A 123 -7.43 -16.98 -4.17
N GLU A 124 -8.39 -17.82 -3.80
CA GLU A 124 -9.63 -18.03 -4.54
C GLU A 124 -10.81 -18.01 -3.57
N LEU A 125 -11.99 -17.72 -4.09
CA LEU A 125 -13.23 -17.68 -3.32
C LEU A 125 -13.49 -19.00 -2.59
N GLU A 126 -13.31 -20.12 -3.27
CA GLU A 126 -13.53 -21.48 -2.78
C GLU A 126 -12.58 -21.88 -1.66
N GLN A 127 -11.46 -21.16 -1.51
CA GLN A 127 -10.49 -21.37 -0.45
C GLN A 127 -10.80 -20.53 0.79
N ALA A 128 -11.52 -19.42 0.64
CA ALA A 128 -11.79 -18.50 1.74
C ALA A 128 -12.78 -19.12 2.72
N ALA A 129 -12.32 -19.47 3.92
CA ALA A 129 -13.16 -19.91 5.03
C ALA A 129 -13.62 -18.71 5.89
N LEU A 130 -12.76 -17.69 5.96
CA LEU A 130 -12.95 -16.52 6.82
C LEU A 130 -12.79 -15.21 6.02
N VAL A 131 -13.44 -14.16 6.52
CA VAL A 131 -13.27 -12.79 6.04
C VAL A 131 -13.04 -11.89 7.24
N ALA A 132 -11.89 -11.23 7.29
CA ALA A 132 -11.58 -10.24 8.32
C ALA A 132 -11.77 -8.84 7.75
N CYS A 133 -12.61 -8.05 8.41
CA CYS A 133 -12.89 -6.66 8.10
C CYS A 133 -12.25 -5.79 9.18
N VAL A 134 -11.25 -5.00 8.79
CA VAL A 134 -10.50 -4.11 9.69
C VAL A 134 -10.91 -2.67 9.41
N SER A 135 -11.67 -2.07 10.32
CA SER A 135 -12.04 -0.66 10.25
C SER A 135 -11.18 0.16 11.20
N ALA A 136 -10.48 1.18 10.69
CA ALA A 136 -9.79 2.13 11.55
C ALA A 136 -10.82 3.04 12.24
N ASN A 137 -10.57 3.42 13.48
CA ASN A 137 -11.27 4.49 14.17
C ASN A 137 -10.26 5.44 14.80
N SER A 138 -10.75 6.62 15.18
CA SER A 138 -9.95 7.62 15.86
C SER A 138 -10.77 8.27 16.97
N TYR A 139 -10.19 8.40 18.15
CA TYR A 139 -10.83 9.05 19.29
C TYR A 139 -9.92 10.16 19.82
N VAL A 140 -10.51 11.30 20.17
CA VAL A 140 -9.82 12.36 20.89
C VAL A 140 -9.70 11.90 22.34
N VAL A 141 -8.48 11.60 22.78
CA VAL A 141 -8.22 11.13 24.15
C VAL A 141 -8.01 12.28 25.13
N GLU A 142 -7.60 13.45 24.65
CA GLU A 142 -7.41 14.65 25.45
C GLU A 142 -7.40 15.90 24.55
N GLU A 143 -7.93 17.01 25.07
CA GLU A 143 -7.77 18.34 24.49
C GLU A 143 -7.00 19.25 25.46
N CYS A 144 -5.93 19.86 24.96
CA CYS A 144 -5.07 20.73 25.76
C CYS A 144 -5.17 22.17 25.25
N ALA A 145 -5.58 23.07 26.13
CA ALA A 145 -5.72 24.49 25.81
C ALA A 145 -4.40 25.24 26.04
N TYR A 146 -4.06 26.13 25.11
CA TYR A 146 -2.87 26.98 25.14
C TYR A 146 -3.25 28.44 24.95
N THR A 147 -2.50 29.34 25.59
CA THR A 147 -2.55 30.78 25.30
C THR A 147 -1.39 31.13 24.37
N LEU A 148 -1.72 31.55 23.15
CA LEU A 148 -0.74 31.89 22.11
C LEU A 148 -0.38 33.38 22.15
N GLU A 149 0.64 33.75 21.39
CA GLU A 149 1.00 35.16 21.20
C GLU A 149 -0.20 35.99 20.73
N GLY A 150 -0.34 37.20 21.29
CA GLY A 150 -1.50 38.04 21.04
C GLY A 150 -2.78 37.61 21.78
N ASN A 151 -2.66 36.79 22.84
CA ASN A 151 -3.77 36.30 23.67
C ASN A 151 -4.82 35.48 22.90
N LYS A 152 -4.41 34.82 21.81
CA LYS A 152 -5.29 33.88 21.10
C LYS A 152 -5.35 32.55 21.85
N ALA A 153 -6.47 31.85 21.81
CA ALA A 153 -6.60 30.50 22.36
C ALA A 153 -6.29 29.46 21.28
N GLY A 154 -5.40 28.51 21.60
CA GLY A 154 -5.09 27.34 20.78
C GLY A 154 -5.50 26.06 21.49
N VAL A 155 -5.86 25.02 20.74
CA VAL A 155 -6.21 23.69 21.25
C VAL A 155 -5.37 22.64 20.56
N LEU A 156 -4.70 21.78 21.33
CA LEU A 156 -4.07 20.57 20.83
C LEU A 156 -4.99 19.39 21.12
N GLN A 157 -5.43 18.70 20.08
CA GLN A 157 -6.18 17.45 20.17
C GLN A 157 -5.22 16.27 20.10
N ARG A 158 -5.22 15.45 21.14
CA ARG A 158 -4.51 14.17 21.17
C ARG A 158 -5.45 13.10 20.63
N ILE A 159 -5.09 12.47 19.51
CA ILE A 159 -5.90 11.44 18.85
C ILE A 159 -5.22 10.08 19.02
N GLN A 160 -5.99 9.10 19.50
CA GLN A 160 -5.58 7.70 19.50
C GLN A 160 -6.31 6.96 18.38
N LEU A 161 -5.57 6.13 17.65
CA LEU A 161 -6.11 5.29 16.59
C LEU A 161 -6.46 3.92 17.16
N THR A 162 -7.62 3.39 16.79
CA THR A 162 -8.00 2.01 17.08
C THR A 162 -8.35 1.27 15.78
N ALA A 163 -8.43 -0.05 15.86
CA ALA A 163 -8.89 -0.89 14.77
C ALA A 163 -9.99 -1.82 15.29
N LEU A 164 -11.20 -1.67 14.77
CA LEU A 164 -12.26 -2.65 14.96
C LEU A 164 -12.06 -3.78 13.94
N VAL A 165 -11.78 -4.98 14.44
CA VAL A 165 -11.62 -6.18 13.63
C VAL A 165 -12.85 -7.05 13.80
N SER A 166 -13.56 -7.31 12.71
CA SER A 166 -14.69 -8.23 12.65
C SER A 166 -14.34 -9.41 11.75
N VAL A 167 -14.60 -10.64 12.20
CA VAL A 167 -14.32 -11.87 11.45
C VAL A 167 -15.64 -12.58 11.15
N TYR A 168 -15.86 -12.86 9.88
CA TYR A 168 -17.05 -13.54 9.37
C TYR A 168 -16.68 -14.88 8.76
N ALA A 169 -17.55 -15.88 8.94
CA ALA A 169 -17.47 -17.12 8.17
C ALA A 169 -17.88 -16.84 6.72
N ALA A 170 -16.96 -17.00 5.77
CA ALA A 170 -17.16 -16.60 4.38
C ALA A 170 -18.39 -17.29 3.75
N HIS A 171 -18.60 -18.58 4.04
CA HIS A 171 -19.70 -19.36 3.50
C HIS A 171 -21.09 -18.90 3.97
N THR A 172 -21.23 -18.59 5.27
CA THR A 172 -22.54 -18.33 5.89
C THR A 172 -22.81 -16.84 6.13
N GLY A 173 -21.75 -16.02 6.19
CA GLY A 173 -21.78 -14.62 6.57
C GLY A 173 -21.94 -14.40 8.07
N LYS A 174 -21.92 -15.46 8.88
CA LYS A 174 -22.05 -15.36 10.33
C LYS A 174 -20.82 -14.69 10.94
N LEU A 175 -21.03 -13.71 11.82
CA LEU A 175 -19.97 -13.14 12.66
C LEU A 175 -19.43 -14.23 13.61
N VAL A 176 -18.13 -14.48 13.51
CA VAL A 176 -17.38 -15.47 14.32
C VAL A 176 -16.69 -14.78 15.49
N GLY A 177 -16.13 -13.60 15.25
CA GLY A 177 -15.38 -12.85 16.26
C GLY A 177 -15.38 -11.36 15.98
N GLN A 178 -15.26 -10.57 17.03
CA GLN A 178 -15.12 -9.13 16.94
C GLN A 178 -14.27 -8.61 18.10
N GLY A 179 -13.36 -7.70 17.81
CA GLY A 179 -12.48 -7.11 18.80
C GLY A 179 -12.03 -5.72 18.40
N GLU A 180 -11.75 -4.88 19.38
CA GLU A 180 -11.10 -3.60 19.18
C GLU A 180 -9.65 -3.68 19.62
N LEU A 181 -8.74 -3.32 18.72
CA LEU A 181 -7.31 -3.21 18.98
C LEU A 181 -6.95 -1.74 19.13
N ILE A 182 -6.14 -1.42 20.13
CA ILE A 182 -5.78 -0.05 20.47
C ILE A 182 -4.35 0.22 19.99
N GLY A 183 -4.17 1.29 19.23
CA GLY A 183 -2.85 1.77 18.80
C GLY A 183 -2.10 2.52 19.91
N SER A 184 -0.86 2.89 19.63
CA SER A 184 -0.03 3.62 20.60
C SER A 184 -0.69 4.94 21.00
N GLU A 185 -0.55 5.34 22.27
CA GLU A 185 -1.02 6.65 22.70
C GLU A 185 -0.23 7.79 22.00
N PRO A 186 -0.90 8.91 21.65
CA PRO A 186 -0.19 10.11 21.21
C PRO A 186 0.71 10.64 22.33
N ARG A 187 1.80 11.34 21.98
CA ARG A 187 2.66 12.01 22.98
C ARG A 187 1.82 12.89 23.93
N PRO A 188 2.20 13.02 25.21
CA PRO A 188 1.47 13.86 26.15
C PRO A 188 1.53 15.34 25.72
N CYS A 189 0.61 16.12 26.28
CA CYS A 189 0.66 17.57 26.17
C CYS A 189 1.91 18.13 26.85
N GLN A 190 2.41 19.22 26.31
CA GLN A 190 3.58 19.93 26.82
C GLN A 190 3.13 21.23 27.46
N ASP A 191 4.00 21.85 28.27
CA ASP A 191 3.68 23.16 28.87
C ASP A 191 3.57 24.26 27.80
N THR A 192 4.27 24.07 26.67
CA THR A 192 4.30 25.01 25.55
C THR A 192 4.14 24.26 24.23
N GLU A 193 3.37 24.82 23.31
CA GLU A 193 3.22 24.29 21.95
C GLU A 193 3.38 25.36 20.89
N GLN A 194 3.93 24.96 19.74
CA GLN A 194 4.06 25.84 18.58
C GLN A 194 2.93 25.56 17.59
N PHE A 195 2.07 26.55 17.42
CA PHE A 195 1.03 26.53 16.39
C PHE A 195 1.57 27.20 15.13
N ILE A 196 1.47 26.52 13.99
CA ILE A 196 2.02 27.01 12.72
C ILE A 196 0.97 27.88 12.02
N GLY A 197 1.33 29.15 11.75
CA GLY A 197 0.46 30.10 11.06
C GLY A 197 -0.74 30.53 11.93
N ASP A 198 -1.92 30.63 11.32
CA ASP A 198 -3.17 30.99 12.01
C ASP A 198 -3.97 29.77 12.49
N LEU A 199 -3.38 28.57 12.49
CA LEU A 199 -4.04 27.37 12.99
C LEU A 199 -4.23 27.48 14.51
N LEU A 200 -5.49 27.45 14.96
CA LEU A 200 -5.84 27.43 16.39
C LEU A 200 -6.10 26.00 16.90
N VAL A 201 -6.10 25.01 16.02
CA VAL A 201 -6.25 23.60 16.36
C VAL A 201 -5.07 22.83 15.79
N LEU A 202 -4.34 22.14 16.65
CA LEU A 202 -3.28 21.22 16.30
C LEU A 202 -3.72 19.80 16.65
N THR A 203 -3.35 18.83 15.83
CA THR A 203 -3.63 17.42 16.10
C THR A 203 -2.33 16.66 16.25
N VAL A 204 -2.25 15.87 17.32
CA VAL A 204 -1.17 14.91 17.54
C VAL A 204 -1.78 13.52 17.60
N THR A 205 -1.43 12.68 16.64
CA THR A 205 -1.97 11.34 16.50
C THR A 205 -0.96 10.31 16.98
N GLY A 206 -1.43 9.33 17.75
CA GLY A 206 -0.66 8.13 18.09
C GLY A 206 -0.43 7.23 16.87
N GLU A 207 0.29 6.14 17.07
CA GLU A 207 0.54 5.19 15.99
C GLU A 207 -0.68 4.29 15.76
N ALA A 208 -0.89 3.89 14.51
CA ALA A 208 -1.95 2.96 14.15
C ALA A 208 -1.67 1.56 14.70
N VAL A 209 -2.72 0.75 14.83
CA VAL A 209 -2.57 -0.69 15.14
C VAL A 209 -1.71 -1.36 14.07
N THR A 210 -0.70 -2.10 14.51
CA THR A 210 0.23 -2.79 13.62
C THR A 210 -0.42 -4.03 12.99
N THR A 211 0.06 -4.41 11.81
CA THR A 211 -0.34 -5.68 11.18
C THR A 211 -0.02 -6.88 12.07
N GLU A 212 1.07 -6.83 12.83
CA GLU A 212 1.45 -7.87 13.79
C GLU A 212 0.39 -8.04 14.89
N ALA A 213 -0.07 -6.94 15.50
CA ALA A 213 -1.14 -7.01 16.51
C ALA A 213 -2.45 -7.56 15.94
N ILE A 214 -2.80 -7.21 14.70
CA ILE A 214 -3.97 -7.78 14.01
C ILE A 214 -3.76 -9.27 13.71
N THR A 215 -2.55 -9.67 13.30
CA THR A 215 -2.19 -11.06 13.01
C THR A 215 -2.30 -11.92 14.27
N ASP A 216 -1.75 -11.44 15.39
CA ASP A 216 -1.82 -12.15 16.66
C ASP A 216 -3.26 -12.32 17.15
N TRP A 217 -4.10 -11.29 16.99
CA TRP A 217 -5.52 -11.38 17.32
C TRP A 217 -6.27 -12.35 16.38
N LEU A 218 -5.94 -12.35 15.09
CA LEU A 218 -6.57 -13.25 14.11
C LEU A 218 -6.20 -14.73 14.30
N ARG A 219 -5.07 -15.01 14.98
CA ARG A 219 -4.57 -16.36 15.21
C ARG A 219 -5.61 -17.28 15.84
N GLU A 220 -6.39 -16.77 16.79
CA GLU A 220 -7.45 -17.52 17.50
C GLU A 220 -8.52 -18.10 16.55
N TYR A 221 -8.73 -17.48 15.39
CA TYR A 221 -9.75 -17.90 14.43
C TYR A 221 -9.16 -18.74 13.30
N VAL A 222 -7.88 -18.51 12.98
CA VAL A 222 -7.22 -19.15 11.84
C VAL A 222 -6.67 -20.53 12.22
N GLU A 223 -6.03 -20.64 13.38
CA GLU A 223 -5.30 -21.85 13.83
C GLU A 223 -6.17 -22.76 14.71
#